data_AF-A0A1I4Q8I2-F1
#
_entry.id   AF-A0A1I4Q8I2-F1
#
_cell.length_a   1.000
_cell.length_b   1.000
_cell.length_c   1.000
_cell.angle_alpha   90.00
_cell.angle_beta   90.00
_cell.angle_gamma   90.00
#
_symmetry.space_group_name_H-M   'P 1'
#
loop_
_entity.id
_entity.type
_entity.pdbx_description
1 polymer ?
#
loop_
_entity_poly.entity_id
_entity_poly.type
_entity_poly.pdbx_seq_one_letter_code
_entity_poly.pdbx_strand_id
1 'polypeptide(L)'
;MIERKGIDAIYQDNYLKVFMVTNNDYAVPASKDERRYCVFDVSNTRIGDKCYFNALNAACNDKAIQSAFLFEMLNRDISNFKVSAIPESQGLKDQRLHSLKSPGKWLVDSFTQGYFDVPRFDEDECKTWQQEVSSEKLYKSYKFWCDSNKLGQYNIVNKNLLGRYLSEIFTKKKLRGDIRGFVLGSLMRAIGAFEKYERVSLDIDFDTDEKQDGINLLSDCANDVLELETPDFHHHISCNANARANVTYTNCNLN
;
A
#
# COMPACT_ATOMS: atom_id res chain seq x y z
N MET A 1 -10.04 5.81 -32.47
CA MET A 1 -9.65 5.41 -33.84
C MET A 1 -9.42 3.90 -33.81
N ILE A 2 -10.10 3.17 -34.68
CA ILE A 2 -9.93 1.72 -34.84
C ILE A 2 -9.36 1.53 -36.24
N GLU A 3 -8.19 0.91 -36.31
CA GLU A 3 -7.50 0.62 -37.56
C GLU A 3 -7.52 -0.90 -37.77
N ARG A 4 -8.39 -1.35 -38.68
CA ARG A 4 -8.51 -2.76 -39.02
C ARG A 4 -7.51 -3.06 -40.13
N LYS A 5 -6.91 -4.26 -40.10
CA LYS A 5 -5.96 -4.67 -41.12
C LYS A 5 -6.59 -4.57 -42.52
N GLY A 6 -5.97 -3.78 -43.40
CA GLY A 6 -6.38 -3.62 -44.80
C GLY A 6 -7.68 -2.81 -45.00
N ILE A 7 -8.14 -2.07 -43.99
CA ILE A 7 -9.31 -1.21 -44.05
C ILE A 7 -8.91 0.17 -43.49
N ASP A 8 -9.44 1.23 -44.07
CA ASP A 8 -9.19 2.59 -43.60
C ASP A 8 -9.62 2.78 -42.14
N ALA A 9 -8.87 3.61 -41.42
CA ALA A 9 -9.12 3.87 -40.01
C ALA A 9 -10.46 4.58 -39.81
N ILE A 10 -11.25 4.08 -38.86
CA ILE A 10 -12.55 4.66 -38.49
C ILE A 10 -12.49 5.30 -37.10
N TYR A 11 -13.29 6.34 -36.89
CA TYR A 11 -13.49 6.96 -35.58
C TYR A 11 -14.79 6.44 -34.96
N GLN A 12 -14.72 6.09 -33.69
CA GLN A 12 -15.84 5.59 -32.91
C GLN A 12 -15.65 6.00 -31.45
N ASP A 13 -16.76 6.17 -30.74
CA ASP A 13 -16.78 6.38 -29.29
C ASP A 13 -16.20 5.18 -28.53
N ASN A 14 -15.51 5.47 -27.44
CA ASN A 14 -14.85 4.45 -26.63
C ASN A 14 -15.76 3.96 -25.50
N TYR A 15 -16.29 2.75 -25.65
CA TYR A 15 -17.07 2.05 -24.63
C TYR A 15 -16.28 0.93 -23.92
N LEU A 16 -14.96 0.91 -24.05
CA LEU A 16 -14.12 -0.16 -23.51
C LEU A 16 -14.13 -0.16 -21.97
N LYS A 17 -14.37 -1.34 -21.40
CA LYS A 17 -14.15 -1.65 -19.99
C LYS A 17 -13.14 -2.79 -19.91
N VAL A 18 -12.05 -2.59 -19.20
CA VAL A 18 -10.95 -3.55 -19.09
C VAL A 18 -10.97 -4.18 -17.71
N PHE A 19 -11.00 -5.50 -17.67
CA PHE A 19 -10.81 -6.30 -16.46
C PHE A 19 -9.58 -7.17 -16.66
N MET A 20 -8.65 -7.12 -15.70
CA MET A 20 -7.38 -7.85 -15.75
C MET A 20 -7.26 -8.70 -14.51
N VAL A 21 -6.82 -9.95 -14.71
CA VAL A 21 -6.47 -10.89 -13.65
C VAL A 21 -5.06 -11.35 -13.93
N THR A 22 -4.19 -11.27 -12.92
CA THR A 22 -2.78 -11.63 -13.05
C THR A 22 -2.29 -12.23 -11.74
N ASN A 23 -1.29 -13.10 -11.83
CA ASN A 23 -0.55 -13.63 -10.68
C ASN A 23 0.76 -12.85 -10.44
N ASN A 24 1.00 -11.77 -11.18
CA ASN A 24 2.18 -10.94 -11.03
C ASN A 24 1.93 -9.86 -9.97
N ASP A 25 2.88 -9.69 -9.05
CA ASP A 25 2.85 -8.66 -8.00
C ASP A 25 2.80 -7.24 -8.59
N TYR A 26 3.40 -7.03 -9.77
CA TYR A 26 3.30 -5.77 -10.50
C TYR A 26 2.40 -5.92 -11.73
N ALA A 27 1.14 -5.50 -11.56
CA ALA A 27 0.08 -5.61 -12.56
C ALA A 27 -0.05 -4.36 -13.43
N VAL A 28 0.01 -3.17 -12.81
CA VAL A 28 -0.25 -1.89 -13.47
C VAL A 28 0.66 -0.79 -12.95
N PRO A 29 1.16 0.12 -13.81
CA PRO A 29 1.86 1.31 -13.34
C PRO A 29 0.86 2.23 -12.64
N ALA A 30 1.06 2.47 -11.34
CA ALA A 30 0.22 3.35 -10.54
C ALA A 30 1.04 4.51 -9.97
N SER A 31 0.67 5.73 -10.32
CA SER A 31 1.22 6.91 -9.64
C SER A 31 0.47 7.22 -8.34
N LYS A 32 1.01 8.11 -7.51
CA LYS A 32 0.32 8.58 -6.29
C LYS A 32 -1.08 9.17 -6.58
N ASP A 33 -1.24 9.79 -7.74
CA ASP A 33 -2.49 10.43 -8.19
C ASP A 33 -3.30 9.51 -9.14
N GLU A 34 -3.03 8.20 -9.09
CA GLU A 34 -3.71 7.22 -9.94
C GLU A 34 -5.22 7.22 -9.66
N ARG A 35 -5.98 7.27 -10.76
CA ARG A 35 -7.44 7.44 -10.76
C ARG A 35 -8.16 6.54 -11.77
N ARG A 36 -7.46 5.54 -12.33
CA ARG A 36 -7.98 4.62 -13.36
C ARG A 36 -8.01 3.17 -12.90
N TYR A 37 -7.12 2.78 -12.00
CA TYR A 37 -6.98 1.38 -11.59
C TYR A 37 -7.63 1.13 -10.23
N CYS A 38 -8.57 0.20 -10.22
CA CYS A 38 -9.15 -0.37 -9.02
C CYS A 38 -8.52 -1.75 -8.84
N VAL A 39 -7.60 -1.88 -7.89
CA VAL A 39 -6.78 -3.09 -7.71
C VAL A 39 -7.25 -3.81 -6.44
N PHE A 40 -7.51 -5.11 -6.55
CA PHE A 40 -7.96 -5.93 -5.42
C PHE A 40 -7.16 -7.22 -5.37
N ASP A 41 -6.67 -7.54 -4.18
CA ASP A 41 -6.09 -8.83 -3.89
C ASP A 41 -7.20 -9.79 -3.47
N VAL A 42 -7.28 -10.92 -4.17
CA VAL A 42 -8.28 -11.94 -3.90
C VAL A 42 -7.73 -12.92 -2.86
N SER A 43 -8.57 -13.31 -1.90
CA SER A 43 -8.18 -14.25 -0.85
C SER A 43 -7.69 -15.59 -1.40
N ASN A 44 -6.63 -16.11 -0.80
CA ASN A 44 -6.06 -17.43 -1.08
C ASN A 44 -6.80 -18.60 -0.40
N THR A 45 -7.88 -18.33 0.34
CA THR A 45 -8.60 -19.33 1.17
C THR A 45 -9.18 -20.53 0.42
N ARG A 46 -9.50 -20.38 -0.87
CA ARG A 46 -10.09 -21.45 -1.69
C ARG A 46 -9.12 -22.06 -2.71
N ILE A 47 -7.82 -21.80 -2.58
CA ILE A 47 -6.83 -22.39 -3.48
C ILE A 47 -6.91 -23.93 -3.39
N GLY A 48 -7.07 -24.58 -4.55
CA GLY A 48 -7.13 -26.04 -4.65
C GLY A 48 -8.50 -26.67 -4.33
N ASP A 49 -9.51 -25.89 -3.93
CA ASP A 49 -10.85 -26.39 -3.62
C ASP A 49 -11.63 -26.74 -4.90
N LYS A 50 -11.36 -27.94 -5.43
CA LYS A 50 -12.00 -28.44 -6.66
C LYS A 50 -13.52 -28.53 -6.54
N CYS A 51 -14.04 -28.88 -5.37
CA CYS A 51 -15.49 -29.01 -5.18
C CYS A 51 -16.18 -27.65 -5.36
N TYR A 52 -15.64 -26.63 -4.70
CA TYR A 52 -16.13 -25.25 -4.85
C TYR A 52 -16.07 -24.77 -6.29
N PHE A 53 -14.91 -24.91 -6.98
CA PHE A 53 -14.78 -24.43 -8.34
C PHE A 53 -15.60 -25.21 -9.37
N ASN A 54 -15.80 -26.53 -9.16
CA ASN A 54 -16.69 -27.32 -10.00
C ASN A 54 -18.14 -26.86 -9.89
N ALA A 55 -18.61 -26.62 -8.66
CA ALA A 55 -19.95 -26.09 -8.42
C ALA A 55 -20.13 -24.69 -9.01
N LEU A 56 -19.13 -23.81 -8.83
CA LEU A 56 -19.15 -22.45 -9.39
C LEU A 56 -19.19 -22.48 -10.93
N ASN A 57 -18.36 -23.32 -11.57
CA ASN A 57 -18.36 -23.46 -13.01
C ASN A 57 -19.68 -24.03 -13.56
N ALA A 58 -20.29 -24.98 -12.85
CA ALA A 58 -21.63 -25.47 -13.19
C ALA A 58 -22.67 -24.34 -13.10
N ALA A 59 -22.62 -23.56 -12.02
CA ALA A 59 -23.54 -22.42 -11.82
C ALA A 59 -23.39 -21.33 -12.89
N CYS A 60 -22.16 -21.04 -13.34
CA CYS A 60 -21.92 -20.09 -14.43
C CYS A 60 -22.54 -20.52 -15.77
N ASN A 61 -22.78 -21.82 -15.97
CA ASN A 61 -23.41 -22.35 -17.19
C ASN A 61 -24.92 -22.58 -17.06
N ASP A 62 -25.49 -22.38 -15.87
CA ASP A 62 -26.92 -22.51 -15.62
C ASP A 62 -27.68 -21.24 -16.06
N LYS A 63 -28.64 -21.41 -16.98
CA LYS A 63 -29.45 -20.31 -17.52
C LYS A 63 -30.30 -19.61 -16.45
N ALA A 64 -30.79 -20.33 -15.45
CA ALA A 64 -31.59 -19.74 -14.38
C ALA A 64 -30.72 -18.81 -13.52
N ILE A 65 -29.51 -19.24 -13.19
CA ILE A 65 -28.55 -18.45 -12.41
C ILE A 65 -28.08 -17.22 -13.21
N GLN A 66 -27.76 -17.38 -14.50
CA GLN A 66 -27.42 -16.26 -15.38
C GLN A 66 -28.54 -15.22 -15.46
N SER A 67 -29.79 -15.69 -15.58
CA SER A 67 -30.98 -14.83 -15.66
C SER A 67 -31.21 -14.08 -14.36
N ALA A 68 -31.04 -14.75 -13.21
CA ALA A 68 -31.09 -14.13 -11.89
C ALA A 68 -29.99 -13.07 -11.72
N PHE A 69 -28.75 -13.39 -12.09
CA PHE A 69 -27.63 -12.44 -12.00
C PHE A 69 -27.86 -11.20 -12.88
N LEU A 70 -28.34 -11.38 -14.11
CA LEU A 70 -28.67 -10.27 -15.00
C LEU A 70 -29.80 -9.40 -14.43
N PHE A 71 -30.85 -10.02 -13.87
CA PHE A 71 -31.94 -9.30 -13.21
C PHE A 71 -31.41 -8.43 -12.06
N GLU A 72 -30.54 -8.97 -11.20
CA GLU A 72 -29.90 -8.20 -10.12
C GLU A 72 -29.06 -7.02 -10.66
N MET A 73 -28.27 -7.24 -11.72
CA MET A 73 -27.44 -6.18 -12.31
C MET A 73 -28.26 -5.05 -12.92
N LEU A 74 -29.40 -5.36 -13.58
CA LEU A 74 -30.28 -4.36 -14.19
C LEU A 74 -31.05 -3.55 -13.15
N ASN A 75 -31.38 -4.14 -11.99
CA ASN A 75 -32.14 -3.49 -10.93
C ASN A 75 -31.25 -2.83 -9.86
N ARG A 76 -29.93 -2.95 -9.97
CA ARG A 76 -29.00 -2.35 -9.02
C ARG A 76 -29.02 -0.82 -9.14
N ASP A 77 -29.43 -0.14 -8.07
CA ASP A 77 -29.33 1.32 -8.00
C ASP A 77 -27.86 1.76 -7.95
N ILE A 78 -27.44 2.46 -9.00
CA ILE A 78 -26.10 3.04 -9.14
C ILE A 78 -26.16 4.56 -9.31
N SER A 79 -27.30 5.19 -9.00
CA SER A 79 -27.49 6.65 -9.12
C SER A 79 -26.43 7.46 -8.35
N ASN A 80 -25.99 6.94 -7.21
CA ASN A 80 -24.96 7.56 -6.37
C ASN A 80 -23.54 7.00 -6.61
N PHE A 81 -23.36 6.08 -7.57
CA PHE A 81 -22.06 5.45 -7.81
C PHE A 81 -21.14 6.36 -8.62
N LYS A 82 -20.05 6.82 -7.98
CA LYS A 82 -19.03 7.67 -8.61
C LYS A 82 -17.90 6.82 -9.17
N VAL A 83 -17.90 6.62 -10.49
CA VAL A 83 -16.87 5.83 -11.20
C VAL A 83 -15.44 6.38 -11.00
N SER A 84 -15.30 7.69 -10.77
CA SER A 84 -14.00 8.33 -10.53
C SER A 84 -13.49 8.20 -9.08
N ALA A 85 -14.34 7.77 -8.14
CA ALA A 85 -13.98 7.59 -6.75
C ALA A 85 -13.41 6.18 -6.54
N ILE A 86 -12.16 5.99 -6.97
CA ILE A 86 -11.46 4.71 -6.82
C ILE A 86 -11.14 4.46 -5.34
N PRO A 87 -11.40 3.25 -4.81
CA PRO A 87 -11.05 2.90 -3.45
C PRO A 87 -9.53 2.85 -3.25
N GLU A 88 -9.06 3.37 -2.11
CA GLU A 88 -7.66 3.28 -1.67
C GLU A 88 -7.42 1.89 -1.03
N SER A 89 -7.42 0.85 -1.87
CA SER A 89 -7.17 -0.54 -1.46
C SER A 89 -5.68 -0.81 -1.20
N GLN A 90 -5.37 -1.90 -0.49
CA GLN A 90 -3.98 -2.31 -0.26
C GLN A 90 -3.26 -2.63 -1.57
N GLY A 91 -3.85 -3.45 -2.45
CA GLY A 91 -3.28 -3.73 -3.76
C GLY A 91 -2.96 -2.46 -4.58
N LEU A 92 -3.74 -1.39 -4.48
CA LEU A 92 -3.41 -0.13 -5.17
C LEU A 92 -2.17 0.55 -4.55
N LYS A 93 -2.02 0.52 -3.23
CA LYS A 93 -0.82 1.01 -2.54
C LYS A 93 0.41 0.21 -2.95
N ASP A 94 0.28 -1.10 -3.08
CA ASP A 94 1.37 -1.99 -3.48
C ASP A 94 1.81 -1.70 -4.93
N GLN A 95 0.85 -1.49 -5.85
CA GLN A 95 1.18 -1.06 -7.21
C GLN A 95 1.92 0.28 -7.25
N ARG A 96 1.57 1.24 -6.37
CA ARG A 96 2.29 2.52 -6.25
C ARG A 96 3.70 2.31 -5.72
N LEU A 97 3.87 1.44 -4.74
CA LEU A 97 5.17 1.07 -4.18
C LEU A 97 6.09 0.50 -5.26
N HIS A 98 5.60 -0.45 -6.07
CA HIS A 98 6.34 -0.99 -7.21
C HIS A 98 6.68 0.06 -8.28
N SER A 99 5.78 1.02 -8.48
CA SER A 99 5.89 2.10 -9.46
C SER A 99 6.75 3.28 -9.02
N LEU A 100 7.29 3.28 -7.79
CA LEU A 100 8.11 4.37 -7.28
C LEU A 100 9.30 4.67 -8.20
N LYS A 101 9.59 5.96 -8.34
CA LYS A 101 10.81 6.42 -9.00
C LYS A 101 12.02 6.20 -8.10
N SER A 102 13.22 6.32 -8.67
CA SER A 102 14.47 6.08 -7.94
C SER A 102 14.61 6.84 -6.62
N PRO A 103 14.15 8.10 -6.44
CA PRO A 103 14.23 8.75 -5.13
C PRO A 103 13.32 8.10 -4.09
N GLY A 104 12.13 7.66 -4.48
CA GLY A 104 11.21 6.96 -3.58
C GLY A 104 11.73 5.59 -3.19
N LYS A 105 12.25 4.82 -4.17
CA LYS A 105 12.87 3.51 -3.91
C LYS A 105 14.07 3.62 -2.95
N TRP A 106 14.94 4.62 -3.17
CA TRP A 106 16.04 4.91 -2.26
C TRP A 106 15.57 5.24 -0.84
N LEU A 107 14.51 6.03 -0.69
CA LEU A 107 13.96 6.35 0.62
C LEU A 107 13.43 5.09 1.32
N VAL A 108 12.70 4.23 0.60
CA VAL A 108 12.20 2.95 1.14
C VAL A 108 13.36 2.11 1.69
N ASP A 109 14.40 1.88 0.90
CA ASP A 109 15.57 1.11 1.34
C ASP A 109 16.28 1.79 2.54
N SER A 110 16.35 3.13 2.53
CA SER A 110 16.93 3.91 3.63
C SER A 110 16.11 3.82 4.92
N PHE A 111 14.78 3.72 4.81
CA PHE A 111 13.90 3.52 5.96
C PHE A 111 14.01 2.10 6.52
N THR A 112 14.06 1.09 5.65
CA THR A 112 14.23 -0.31 6.05
C THR A 112 15.56 -0.54 6.77
N GLN A 113 16.65 0.08 6.31
CA GLN A 113 17.94 -0.03 7.01
C GLN A 113 18.07 0.88 8.24
N GLY A 114 17.23 1.92 8.36
CA GLY A 114 17.25 2.86 9.48
C GLY A 114 18.35 3.93 9.45
N TYR A 115 19.03 4.15 8.32
CA TYR A 115 20.04 5.21 8.14
C TYR A 115 20.21 5.58 6.66
N PHE A 116 21.03 6.58 6.35
CA PHE A 116 21.41 6.95 4.97
C PHE A 116 22.86 6.56 4.70
N ASP A 117 23.07 5.62 3.80
CA ASP A 117 24.41 5.13 3.46
C ASP A 117 25.19 6.14 2.60
N VAL A 118 26.48 6.33 2.84
CA VAL A 118 27.34 7.28 2.12
C VAL A 118 28.69 6.63 1.77
N PRO A 119 29.33 7.02 0.64
CA PRO A 119 30.56 6.39 0.22
C PRO A 119 31.70 6.72 1.20
N ARG A 120 32.29 5.66 1.77
CA ARG A 120 33.24 5.69 2.90
C ARG A 120 32.58 6.23 4.17
N PHE A 121 32.12 5.32 5.03
CA PHE A 121 31.95 5.67 6.43
C PHE A 121 33.31 6.09 6.96
N ASP A 122 33.42 7.31 7.50
CA ASP A 122 34.37 7.49 8.59
C ASP A 122 33.89 6.53 9.69
N GLU A 123 34.78 5.73 10.27
CA GLU A 123 34.45 4.70 11.28
C GLU A 123 33.65 5.28 12.46
N ASP A 124 33.69 6.61 12.64
CA ASP A 124 32.99 7.39 13.65
C ASP A 124 31.53 7.80 13.29
N GLU A 125 31.08 7.66 12.04
CA GLU A 125 29.66 7.91 11.70
C GLU A 125 28.79 6.67 12.02
N CYS A 126 28.18 6.66 13.21
CA CYS A 126 27.21 5.65 13.61
C CYS A 126 26.10 5.45 12.55
N LYS A 127 25.86 4.18 12.19
CA LYS A 127 24.73 3.70 11.36
C LYS A 127 23.39 3.83 12.08
N THR A 128 23.05 5.06 12.42
CA THR A 128 21.88 5.41 13.21
C THR A 128 21.06 6.46 12.49
N TRP A 129 19.74 6.38 12.64
CA TRP A 129 18.83 7.35 12.05
C TRP A 129 19.11 8.77 12.54
N GLN A 130 19.25 9.70 11.60
CA GLN A 130 19.49 11.11 11.89
C GLN A 130 18.20 11.92 11.69
N GLN A 131 17.76 12.62 12.74
CA GLN A 131 16.51 13.41 12.68
C GLN A 131 16.62 14.65 11.79
N GLU A 132 17.84 15.17 11.61
CA GLU A 132 18.15 16.30 10.76
C GLU A 132 19.34 15.96 9.86
N VAL A 133 19.18 16.10 8.54
CA VAL A 133 20.21 15.70 7.57
C VAL A 133 20.45 16.81 6.54
N SER A 134 21.71 17.07 6.23
CA SER A 134 22.07 18.06 5.21
C SER A 134 21.67 17.62 3.81
N SER A 135 21.28 18.57 2.95
CA SER A 135 20.92 18.26 1.57
C SER A 135 22.08 17.66 0.77
N GLU A 136 23.32 17.96 1.16
CA GLU A 136 24.50 17.38 0.54
C GLU A 136 24.70 15.92 0.93
N LYS A 137 24.52 15.57 2.21
CA LYS A 137 24.60 14.18 2.69
C LYS A 137 23.54 13.30 2.03
N LEU A 138 22.29 13.76 1.97
CA LEU A 138 21.20 13.06 1.29
C LEU A 138 21.49 12.83 -0.20
N TYR A 139 22.02 13.85 -0.90
CA TYR A 139 22.36 13.69 -2.32
C TYR A 139 23.53 12.72 -2.55
N LYS A 140 24.57 12.75 -1.69
CA LYS A 140 25.68 11.79 -1.75
C LYS A 140 25.18 10.37 -1.50
N SER A 141 24.29 10.20 -0.52
CA SER A 141 23.67 8.92 -0.20
C SER A 141 22.84 8.38 -1.36
N TYR A 142 21.96 9.20 -1.91
CA TYR A 142 21.16 8.84 -3.08
C TYR A 142 22.04 8.42 -4.27
N LYS A 143 23.11 9.18 -4.55
CA LYS A 143 24.04 8.85 -5.64
C LYS A 143 24.73 7.51 -5.41
N PHE A 144 25.20 7.28 -4.19
CA PHE A 144 25.83 6.01 -3.82
C PHE A 144 24.87 4.83 -3.94
N TRP A 145 23.62 5.00 -3.52
CA TRP A 145 22.58 4.00 -3.71
C TRP A 145 22.28 3.76 -5.20
N CYS A 146 22.23 4.80 -6.04
CA CYS A 146 22.05 4.66 -7.49
C CYS A 146 23.18 3.87 -8.14
N ASP A 147 24.42 4.15 -7.75
CA ASP A 147 25.61 3.48 -8.25
C ASP A 147 25.63 2.01 -7.80
N SER A 148 25.28 1.74 -6.53
CA SER A 148 25.20 0.39 -5.95
C SER A 148 24.13 -0.48 -6.61
N ASN A 149 22.98 0.11 -6.94
CA ASN A 149 21.89 -0.55 -7.66
C ASN A 149 22.08 -0.55 -9.20
N LYS A 150 23.20 -0.02 -9.70
CA LYS A 150 23.56 0.05 -11.12
C LYS A 150 22.46 0.67 -11.99
N LEU A 151 21.85 1.75 -11.51
CA LEU A 151 20.78 2.42 -12.24
C LEU A 151 21.29 3.10 -13.52
N GLY A 152 20.55 2.92 -14.62
CA GLY A 152 20.83 3.64 -15.87
C GLY A 152 20.62 5.15 -15.73
N GLN A 153 21.33 5.94 -16.54
CA GLN A 153 21.36 7.41 -16.45
C GLN A 153 19.98 8.08 -16.49
N TYR A 154 19.03 7.53 -17.26
CA TYR A 154 17.65 8.06 -17.35
C TYR A 154 16.84 7.92 -16.06
N ASN A 155 17.23 7.02 -15.17
CA ASN A 155 16.57 6.79 -13.89
C ASN A 155 17.21 7.62 -12.76
N ILE A 156 18.35 8.27 -12.99
CA ILE A 156 19.05 9.05 -11.99
C ILE A 156 18.57 10.49 -12.01
N VAL A 157 18.20 11.00 -10.85
CA VAL A 157 17.68 12.35 -10.66
C VAL A 157 18.78 13.31 -10.23
N ASN A 158 18.79 14.54 -10.73
CA ASN A 158 19.77 15.55 -10.33
C ASN A 158 19.49 16.11 -8.92
N LYS A 159 20.47 16.80 -8.33
CA LYS A 159 20.36 17.36 -6.96
C LYS A 159 19.15 18.29 -6.77
N ASN A 160 18.80 19.08 -7.77
CA ASN A 160 17.70 20.04 -7.69
C ASN A 160 16.34 19.35 -7.66
N LEU A 161 16.15 18.35 -8.54
CA LEU A 161 14.93 17.55 -8.60
C LEU A 161 14.77 16.69 -7.33
N LEU A 162 15.86 16.10 -6.82
CA LEU A 162 15.84 15.40 -5.53
C LEU A 162 15.44 16.35 -4.39
N GLY A 163 16.05 17.55 -4.35
CA GLY A 163 15.73 18.54 -3.33
C GLY A 163 14.29 19.08 -3.40
N ARG A 164 13.69 19.12 -4.60
CA ARG A 164 12.26 19.42 -4.77
C ARG A 164 11.40 18.28 -4.24
N TYR A 165 11.70 17.05 -4.65
CA TYR A 165 10.99 15.85 -4.21
C TYR A 165 10.97 15.73 -2.67
N LEU A 166 12.14 15.83 -2.03
CA LEU A 166 12.26 15.78 -0.58
C LEU A 166 11.52 16.92 0.12
N SER A 167 11.32 18.05 -0.54
CA SER A 167 10.64 19.20 0.06
C SER A 167 9.12 19.13 0.05
N GLU A 168 8.58 18.24 -0.77
CA GLU A 168 7.16 17.90 -0.73
C GLU A 168 6.83 16.98 0.44
N ILE A 169 7.83 16.23 0.94
CA ILE A 169 7.68 15.24 2.00
C ILE A 169 8.15 15.81 3.35
N PHE A 170 9.29 16.48 3.38
CA PHE A 170 9.99 16.92 4.59
C PHE A 170 10.17 18.44 4.65
N THR A 171 10.28 18.97 5.86
CA THR A 171 10.46 20.41 6.09
C THR A 171 11.91 20.83 5.86
N LYS A 172 12.12 21.86 5.03
CA LYS A 172 13.43 22.51 4.84
C LYS A 172 13.82 23.33 6.05
N LYS A 173 15.08 23.23 6.48
CA LYS A 173 15.64 24.03 7.58
C LYS A 173 17.10 24.38 7.31
N LYS A 174 17.56 25.50 7.86
CA LYS A 174 19.00 25.80 8.00
C LYS A 174 19.50 25.09 9.25
N LEU A 175 20.47 24.19 9.10
CA LEU A 175 20.94 23.34 10.18
C LEU A 175 21.96 24.09 11.05
N ARG A 176 23.23 24.09 10.64
CA ARG A 176 24.33 24.84 11.26
C ARG A 176 25.00 25.72 10.21
N GLY A 177 25.19 27.00 10.51
CA GLY A 177 25.76 27.97 9.57
C GLY A 177 24.90 28.15 8.31
N ASP A 178 25.54 28.13 7.14
CA ASP A 178 24.85 28.27 5.84
C ASP A 178 24.43 26.92 5.21
N ILE A 179 24.56 25.82 5.96
CA ILE A 179 24.21 24.48 5.48
C ILE A 179 22.69 24.30 5.51
N ARG A 180 22.11 24.03 4.34
CA ARG A 180 20.69 23.72 4.17
C ARG A 180 20.46 22.22 4.28
N GLY A 181 19.35 21.83 4.90
CA GLY A 181 18.96 20.44 5.09
C GLY A 181 17.46 20.26 5.31
N PHE A 182 17.11 19.06 5.74
CA PHE A 182 15.74 18.65 5.99
C PHE A 182 15.60 18.13 7.41
N VAL A 183 14.45 18.39 8.01
CA VAL A 183 14.02 17.80 9.28
C VAL A 183 13.16 16.59 8.95
N LEU A 184 13.67 15.40 9.26
CA LEU A 184 13.01 14.12 9.04
C LEU A 184 12.23 13.68 10.29
N GLY A 185 12.72 14.05 11.48
CA GLY A 185 12.18 13.58 12.76
C GLY A 185 12.60 12.14 13.07
N SER A 186 11.85 11.44 13.93
CA SER A 186 12.06 10.00 14.16
C SER A 186 11.81 9.20 12.88
N LEU A 187 12.38 8.00 12.80
CA LEU A 187 12.22 7.11 11.64
C LEU A 187 10.73 6.85 11.32
N MET A 188 9.95 6.54 12.36
CA MET A 188 8.50 6.34 12.25
C MET A 188 7.77 7.59 11.70
N ARG A 189 8.16 8.79 12.14
CA ARG A 189 7.57 10.04 11.62
C ARG A 189 7.94 10.28 10.16
N ALA A 190 9.17 9.95 9.77
CA ALA A 190 9.62 10.08 8.40
C ALA A 190 8.88 9.12 7.46
N ILE A 191 8.70 7.87 7.88
CA ILE A 191 7.91 6.85 7.17
C ILE A 191 6.47 7.30 7.02
N GLY A 192 5.81 7.72 8.10
CA GLY A 192 4.42 8.18 8.02
C GLY A 192 4.24 9.41 7.13
N ALA A 193 5.22 10.33 7.08
CA ALA A 193 5.20 11.45 6.14
C ALA A 193 5.33 10.99 4.68
N PHE A 194 6.20 10.01 4.42
CA PHE A 194 6.41 9.42 3.10
C PHE A 194 5.19 8.62 2.61
N GLU A 195 4.66 7.73 3.45
CA GLU A 195 3.46 6.93 3.15
C GLU A 195 2.26 7.82 2.82
N LYS A 196 2.08 8.91 3.57
CA LYS A 196 1.03 9.89 3.30
C LYS A 196 1.22 10.59 1.95
N TYR A 197 2.45 10.94 1.58
CA TYR A 197 2.74 11.66 0.35
C TYR A 197 2.61 10.78 -0.89
N GLU A 198 3.21 9.58 -0.87
CA GLU A 198 3.16 8.63 -2.00
C GLU A 198 1.87 7.78 -2.01
N ARG A 199 1.09 7.83 -0.92
CA ARG A 199 -0.10 6.99 -0.69
C ARG A 199 0.22 5.50 -0.82
N VAL A 200 1.28 5.08 -0.13
CA VAL A 200 1.77 3.70 -0.05
C VAL A 200 1.66 3.18 1.39
N SER A 201 1.82 1.88 1.58
CA SER A 201 2.03 1.23 2.88
C SER A 201 3.36 0.50 2.79
N LEU A 202 4.27 0.68 3.76
CA LEU A 202 5.56 -0.02 3.78
C LEU A 202 5.57 -1.23 4.71
N ASP A 203 4.58 -1.35 5.61
CA ASP A 203 4.39 -2.47 6.54
C ASP A 203 5.70 -2.87 7.24
N ILE A 204 6.49 -1.87 7.67
CA ILE A 204 7.77 -2.08 8.35
C ILE A 204 7.48 -2.25 9.85
N ASP A 205 7.58 -3.49 10.32
CA ASP A 205 7.58 -3.81 11.75
C ASP A 205 8.91 -3.37 12.37
N PHE A 206 8.87 -2.36 13.23
CA PHE A 206 10.01 -2.03 14.09
C PHE A 206 9.84 -2.77 15.40
N ASP A 207 10.67 -3.78 15.64
CA ASP A 207 10.82 -4.36 16.97
C ASP A 207 11.22 -3.23 17.92
N THR A 208 10.29 -2.79 18.77
CA THR A 208 10.55 -1.81 19.82
C THR A 208 11.37 -2.48 20.92
N ASP A 209 12.66 -2.67 20.71
CA ASP A 209 13.62 -2.89 21.79
C ASP A 209 13.95 -1.55 22.47
N GLU A 210 12.93 -0.92 23.06
CA GLU A 210 13.14 0.05 24.14
C GLU A 210 13.05 -0.72 25.46
N LYS A 211 14.15 -1.40 25.84
CA LYS A 211 14.40 -1.69 27.26
C LYS A 211 14.62 -0.35 27.95
N GLN A 212 13.57 0.17 28.58
CA GLN A 212 13.67 1.24 29.57
C GLN A 212 14.44 0.72 30.78
N ASP A 213 15.74 1.02 30.81
CA ASP A 213 16.54 0.96 32.02
C ASP A 213 16.03 2.03 33.01
N GLY A 214 15.27 1.56 34.01
CA GLY A 214 15.30 1.98 35.42
C GLY A 214 14.98 3.44 35.79
N ILE A 215 13.94 3.61 36.63
CA ILE A 215 14.08 3.93 38.07
C ILE A 215 12.70 3.85 38.78
N ASN A 216 12.57 2.79 39.59
CA ASN A 216 12.00 2.66 40.94
C ASN A 216 10.55 3.08 41.33
N LEU A 217 9.80 2.02 41.70
CA LEU A 217 9.21 1.75 43.03
C LEU A 217 8.41 2.86 43.74
N LEU A 218 7.09 2.64 43.81
CA LEU A 218 6.20 2.76 44.99
C LEU A 218 4.87 2.09 44.60
N SER A 219 4.67 0.84 45.01
CA SER A 219 3.89 0.41 46.18
C SER A 219 2.45 0.07 45.80
N ASP A 220 2.20 -1.24 45.78
CA ASP A 220 1.12 -1.95 46.45
C ASP A 220 -0.30 -1.38 46.48
N CYS A 221 -1.23 -2.32 46.37
CA CYS A 221 -2.64 -2.30 46.78
C CYS A 221 -3.62 -1.96 45.64
N ALA A 222 -4.11 -2.99 44.94
CA ALA A 222 -5.42 -3.58 45.26
C ALA A 222 -5.83 -4.52 44.12
N ASN A 223 -5.87 -5.82 44.45
CA ASN A 223 -6.84 -6.71 43.84
C ASN A 223 -8.23 -6.12 44.08
N ASP A 224 -9.07 -6.09 43.05
CA ASP A 224 -10.47 -6.50 43.25
C ASP A 224 -11.06 -6.97 41.92
N VAL A 225 -11.39 -8.26 41.96
CA VAL A 225 -12.20 -9.01 41.01
C VAL A 225 -13.65 -8.58 41.22
N LEU A 226 -14.38 -8.24 40.15
CA LEU A 226 -15.84 -8.27 40.16
C LEU A 226 -16.36 -8.64 38.76
N GLU A 227 -16.70 -9.93 38.63
CA GLU A 227 -17.60 -10.46 37.61
C GLU A 227 -19.03 -9.96 37.91
N LEU A 228 -19.74 -9.46 36.90
CA LEU A 228 -21.20 -9.34 36.93
C LEU A 228 -21.77 -9.68 35.55
N GLU A 229 -22.60 -10.73 35.53
CA GLU A 229 -23.38 -11.24 34.41
C GLU A 229 -24.51 -10.27 33.98
N THR A 230 -24.88 -10.37 32.71
CA THR A 230 -25.92 -9.63 31.96
C THR A 230 -27.36 -9.97 32.40
N PRO A 231 -28.41 -9.19 32.04
CA PRO A 231 -29.12 -9.49 30.77
C PRO A 231 -29.80 -8.30 30.03
N ASP A 232 -29.85 -8.48 28.69
CA ASP A 232 -30.96 -8.27 27.73
C ASP A 232 -31.51 -6.90 27.24
N PHE A 233 -31.30 -6.73 25.91
CA PHE A 233 -32.18 -6.23 24.82
C PHE A 233 -32.68 -4.77 24.76
N HIS A 234 -32.19 -4.02 23.75
CA HIS A 234 -33.02 -3.56 22.62
C HIS A 234 -32.18 -3.11 21.40
N HIS A 235 -32.74 -3.37 20.21
CA HIS A 235 -32.17 -3.20 18.87
C HIS A 235 -31.62 -1.81 18.50
N HIS A 236 -30.39 -1.80 17.97
CA HIS A 236 -30.01 -0.97 16.82
C HIS A 236 -28.74 -1.55 16.18
N ILE A 237 -28.88 -2.35 15.12
CA ILE A 237 -27.73 -2.81 14.31
C ILE A 237 -27.47 -1.73 13.24
N SER A 238 -26.42 -0.95 13.49
CA SER A 238 -25.74 -0.11 12.51
C SER A 238 -24.83 -0.99 11.65
N CYS A 239 -24.91 -0.79 10.33
CA CYS A 239 -24.11 -1.50 9.34
C CYS A 239 -22.60 -1.33 9.61
N ASN A 240 -21.90 -2.41 9.90
CA ASN A 240 -20.44 -2.43 9.78
C ASN A 240 -19.97 -3.70 9.09
N ALA A 241 -19.08 -3.50 8.13
CA ALA A 241 -18.54 -4.49 7.21
C ALA A 241 -17.73 -5.55 7.97
N ASN A 242 -18.21 -6.80 7.95
CA ASN A 242 -17.43 -8.04 8.03
C ASN A 242 -18.41 -9.23 8.01
N ALA A 243 -18.98 -9.51 6.83
CA ALA A 243 -19.76 -10.73 6.65
C ALA A 243 -18.81 -11.93 6.47
N ARG A 244 -18.41 -12.55 7.60
CA ARG A 244 -17.99 -13.95 7.60
C ARG A 244 -19.23 -14.79 7.33
N ALA A 245 -19.43 -15.18 6.07
CA ALA A 245 -20.44 -16.16 5.70
C ALA A 245 -19.98 -17.55 6.19
N ASN A 246 -20.49 -17.98 7.34
CA ASN A 246 -20.46 -19.38 7.74
C ASN A 246 -21.47 -20.14 6.88
N VAL A 247 -21.01 -20.70 5.76
CA VAL A 247 -21.75 -21.70 4.99
C VAL A 247 -21.32 -23.07 5.48
N THR A 248 -22.19 -23.76 6.22
CA THR A 248 -22.02 -25.17 6.56
C THR A 248 -22.22 -26.01 5.30
N TYR A 249 -21.18 -26.73 4.88
CA TYR A 249 -21.28 -27.72 3.81
C TYR A 249 -21.65 -29.08 4.40
N THR A 250 -22.74 -29.67 3.90
CA THR A 250 -23.07 -31.07 4.11
C THR A 250 -22.05 -31.95 3.39
N ASN A 251 -21.58 -32.99 4.08
CA ASN A 251 -20.56 -33.94 3.63
C ASN A 251 -20.86 -34.51 2.24
N CYS A 252 -19.97 -34.26 1.28
CA CYS A 252 -19.88 -35.08 0.06
C CYS A 252 -19.04 -36.31 0.39
N ASN A 253 -19.71 -37.45 0.54
CA ASN A 253 -19.05 -38.76 0.67
C ASN A 253 -18.26 -39.05 -0.62
N LEU A 254 -16.97 -39.37 -0.42
CA LEU A 254 -16.07 -39.86 -1.45
C LEU A 254 -16.50 -41.28 -1.86
N ASN A 255 -16.70 -41.48 -3.17
CA ASN A 255 -16.45 -42.74 -3.87
C ASN A 255 -15.41 -42.45 -4.96
#